data_AF-A0A8D3WT37-F1
#
_entry.id   AF-A0A8D3WT37-F1
#
_cell.length_a   1.000
_cell.length_b   1.000
_cell.length_c   1.000
_cell.angle_alpha   90.00
_cell.angle_beta   90.00
_cell.angle_gamma   90.00
#
_symmetry.space_group_name_H-M   'P 1'
#
loop_
_entity.id
_entity.type
_entity.pdbx_description
1 polymer ?
#
loop_
_entity_poly.entity_id
_entity_poly.type
_entity_poly.pdbx_seq_one_letter_code
_entity_poly.pdbx_strand_id
1 'polypeptide(L)'
;MDLSATGEPVMTHEDPQVRVGVHIGQGTCILIRDGIDFAAYHAWVEFAAPDQKSWTAEKVEFSAKRPDGESVGLTVDLLNDACDGPRDGVPDAIWKVVALAATSAGDVGIRYTAPTS
;
A
#
# COMPACT_ATOMS: atom_id res chain seq x y z
N MET A 1 25.77 -0.42 17.78
CA MET A 1 25.34 -1.83 17.90
C MET A 1 26.07 -2.59 16.83
N ASP A 2 26.83 -3.62 17.21
CA ASP A 2 27.47 -4.52 16.26
C ASP A 2 26.47 -5.62 15.90
N LEU A 3 26.04 -5.64 14.65
CA LEU A 3 25.16 -6.67 14.11
C LEU A 3 26.00 -7.92 13.81
N SER A 4 25.62 -9.06 14.38
CA SER A 4 26.18 -10.38 14.04
C SER A 4 25.05 -11.32 13.60
N ALA A 5 25.29 -12.09 12.54
CA ALA A 5 24.37 -13.11 12.04
C ALA A 5 25.07 -14.48 11.96
N THR A 6 24.33 -15.56 12.21
CA THR A 6 24.80 -16.94 12.08
C THR A 6 23.94 -17.69 11.06
N GLY A 7 24.58 -18.26 10.03
CA GLY A 7 23.92 -18.94 8.91
C GLY A 7 24.00 -18.14 7.60
N GLU A 8 23.95 -18.83 6.47
CA GLU A 8 23.83 -18.18 5.16
C GLU A 8 22.35 -17.91 4.83
N PRO A 9 22.01 -16.72 4.31
CA PRO A 9 20.66 -16.45 3.86
C PRO A 9 20.34 -17.33 2.64
N VAL A 10 19.25 -18.08 2.72
CA VAL A 10 18.67 -18.77 1.56
C VAL A 10 17.77 -17.80 0.83
N MET A 11 18.11 -17.46 -0.41
CA MET A 11 17.32 -16.58 -1.26
C MET A 11 16.40 -17.43 -2.14
N THR A 12 15.08 -17.26 -1.97
CA THR A 12 14.08 -17.81 -2.88
C THR A 12 13.57 -16.71 -3.79
N HIS A 13 13.27 -17.04 -5.05
CA HIS A 13 12.74 -16.08 -6.02
C HIS A 13 11.21 -16.09 -5.95
N GLU A 14 10.65 -15.23 -5.13
CA GLU A 14 9.23 -14.85 -5.20
C GLU A 14 9.09 -13.63 -6.14
N ASP A 15 7.86 -13.29 -6.53
CA ASP A 15 7.63 -12.08 -7.31
C ASP A 15 8.19 -10.86 -6.56
N PRO A 16 8.89 -9.94 -7.25
CA PRO A 16 9.47 -8.78 -6.59
C PRO A 16 8.35 -7.90 -6.02
N GLN A 17 8.44 -7.64 -4.71
CA GLN A 17 7.53 -6.80 -3.96
C GLN A 17 8.25 -5.58 -3.40
N VAL A 18 7.60 -4.42 -3.47
CA VAL A 18 8.08 -3.18 -2.89
C VAL A 18 6.97 -2.53 -2.10
N ARG A 19 7.31 -2.17 -0.86
CA ARG A 19 6.38 -1.53 0.07
C ARG A 19 6.85 -0.11 0.34
N VAL A 20 5.96 0.85 0.11
CA VAL A 20 6.25 2.29 0.24
C VAL A 20 5.39 2.88 1.34
N GLY A 21 6.04 3.55 2.30
CA GLY A 21 5.38 4.26 3.38
C GLY A 21 5.01 5.68 2.97
N VAL A 22 3.80 6.09 3.30
CA VAL A 22 3.29 7.45 3.12
C VAL A 22 2.79 7.97 4.46
N HIS A 23 3.36 9.09 4.91
CA HIS A 23 2.83 9.81 6.04
C HIS A 23 1.60 10.61 5.63
N ILE A 24 0.54 10.53 6.43
CA ILE A 24 -0.72 11.25 6.20
C ILE A 24 -0.90 12.23 7.34
N GLY A 25 -1.10 13.51 7.01
CA GLY A 25 -1.40 14.53 8.00
C GLY A 25 -2.63 14.15 8.82
N GLN A 26 -2.52 14.19 10.14
CA GLN A 26 -3.60 13.75 11.03
C GLN A 26 -4.90 14.52 10.73
N GLY A 27 -6.01 13.78 10.58
CA GLY A 27 -7.33 14.36 10.29
C GLY A 27 -7.57 14.77 8.83
N THR A 28 -6.59 14.59 7.94
CA THR A 28 -6.73 14.94 6.51
C THR A 28 -7.32 13.80 5.67
N CYS A 29 -7.25 12.57 6.16
CA CYS A 29 -7.85 11.40 5.54
C CYS A 29 -8.71 10.65 6.58
N ILE A 30 -10.02 10.64 6.34
CA ILE A 30 -10.98 9.89 7.12
C ILE A 30 -11.45 8.71 6.27
N LEU A 31 -11.21 7.50 6.78
CA LEU A 31 -11.70 6.26 6.20
C LEU A 31 -13.02 5.92 6.90
N ILE A 32 -14.03 5.50 6.12
CA ILE A 32 -15.33 5.09 6.67
C ILE A 32 -15.48 3.60 6.43
N ARG A 33 -15.68 2.83 7.50
CA ARG A 33 -16.00 1.39 7.42
C ARG A 33 -17.16 1.10 8.35
N ASP A 34 -18.22 0.51 7.82
CA ASP A 34 -19.43 0.17 8.56
C ASP A 34 -20.03 1.34 9.34
N GLY A 35 -19.96 2.56 8.77
CA GLY A 35 -20.45 3.80 9.39
C GLY A 35 -19.56 4.36 10.50
N ILE A 36 -18.37 3.81 10.71
CA ILE A 36 -17.39 4.29 11.68
C ILE A 36 -16.29 5.05 10.95
N ASP A 37 -15.96 6.23 11.48
CA ASP A 37 -14.88 7.08 10.99
C ASP A 37 -13.54 6.68 11.60
N PHE A 38 -12.52 6.58 10.77
CA PHE A 38 -11.16 6.26 11.15
C PHE A 38 -10.20 7.31 10.59
N ALA A 39 -9.49 8.02 11.47
CA ALA A 39 -8.52 9.04 11.06
C ALA A 39 -7.18 8.39 10.72
N ALA A 40 -6.89 8.25 9.42
CA ALA A 40 -5.62 7.70 8.95
C ALA A 40 -4.46 8.68 9.18
N TYR A 41 -3.31 8.15 9.58
CA TYR A 41 -2.08 8.93 9.82
C TYR A 41 -0.84 8.31 9.16
N HIS A 42 -0.94 7.09 8.66
CA HIS A 42 0.10 6.44 7.87
C HIS A 42 -0.54 5.46 6.90
N ALA A 43 0.07 5.28 5.73
CA ALA A 43 -0.29 4.25 4.77
C ALA A 43 0.94 3.50 4.28
N TRP A 44 0.80 2.21 4.04
CA TRP A 44 1.75 1.38 3.34
C TRP A 44 1.12 0.88 2.05
N VAL A 45 1.71 1.21 0.91
CA VAL A 45 1.28 0.70 -0.39
C VAL A 45 2.21 -0.41 -0.80
N GLU A 46 1.65 -1.57 -1.12
CA GLU A 46 2.39 -2.72 -1.63
C GLU A 46 2.25 -2.77 -3.15
N PHE A 47 3.39 -2.77 -3.83
CA PHE A 47 3.48 -3.01 -5.26
C PHE A 47 4.13 -4.37 -5.49
N ALA A 48 3.60 -5.12 -6.44
CA ALA A 48 4.20 -6.34 -6.94
C ALA A 48 4.39 -6.25 -8.46
N ALA A 49 5.41 -6.89 -9.01
CA ALA A 49 5.55 -7.07 -10.44
C ALA A 49 5.48 -8.56 -10.80
N PRO A 50 4.27 -9.14 -10.90
CA PRO A 50 4.11 -10.49 -11.42
C PRO A 50 4.72 -10.57 -12.82
N ASP A 51 5.53 -11.61 -13.07
CA ASP A 51 6.30 -11.81 -14.30
C ASP A 51 7.34 -10.72 -14.66
N GLN A 52 7.72 -9.84 -13.72
CA GLN A 52 8.73 -8.78 -13.86
C GLN A 52 8.48 -7.74 -14.99
N LYS A 53 7.26 -7.64 -15.52
CA LYS A 53 6.95 -6.73 -16.65
C LYS A 53 6.46 -5.36 -16.20
N SER A 54 5.43 -5.32 -15.36
CA SER A 54 4.78 -4.08 -14.92
C SER A 54 4.43 -4.18 -13.45
N TRP A 55 4.73 -3.12 -12.69
CA TRP A 55 4.35 -3.04 -11.29
C TRP A 55 2.89 -2.68 -11.14
N THR A 56 2.20 -3.42 -10.27
CA THR A 56 0.80 -3.24 -9.90
C THR A 56 0.72 -2.97 -8.40
N ALA A 57 -0.17 -2.07 -7.99
CA ALA A 57 -0.46 -1.85 -6.58
C ALA A 57 -1.48 -2.89 -6.13
N GLU A 58 -1.12 -3.75 -5.18
CA GLU A 58 -1.98 -4.85 -4.74
C GLU A 58 -2.92 -4.44 -3.61
N LYS A 59 -2.38 -3.72 -2.62
CA LYS A 59 -3.12 -3.30 -1.43
C LYS A 59 -2.55 -2.03 -0.80
N VAL A 60 -3.39 -1.36 -0.02
CA VAL A 60 -3.00 -0.29 0.89
C VAL A 60 -3.36 -0.67 2.31
N GLU A 61 -2.40 -0.57 3.22
CA GLU A 61 -2.59 -0.76 4.65
C GLU A 61 -2.49 0.58 5.37
N PHE A 62 -3.58 1.05 5.94
CA PHE A 62 -3.63 2.27 6.73
C PHE A 62 -3.43 1.97 8.21
N SER A 63 -2.59 2.78 8.86
CA SER A 63 -2.66 2.95 10.31
C SER A 63 -3.58 4.13 10.61
N ALA A 64 -4.63 3.88 11.38
CA ALA A 64 -5.67 4.86 11.67
C ALA A 64 -6.07 4.87 13.13
N LYS A 65 -6.73 5.96 13.56
CA LYS A 65 -7.32 6.11 14.88
C LYS A 65 -8.84 5.98 14.82
N ARG A 66 -9.42 5.18 15.70
CA ARG A 66 -10.87 5.14 15.98
C ARG A 66 -11.32 6.42 16.71
N PRO A 67 -12.63 6.69 16.80
CA PRO A 67 -13.15 7.84 17.54
C PRO A 67 -12.80 7.83 19.03
N ASP A 68 -12.59 6.65 19.62
CA ASP A 68 -12.12 6.47 21.00
C ASP A 68 -10.61 6.68 21.19
N GLY A 69 -9.87 6.93 20.11
CA GLY A 69 -8.42 7.14 20.11
C GLY A 69 -7.58 5.85 19.98
N GLU A 70 -8.21 4.68 19.89
CA GLU A 70 -7.51 3.41 19.67
C GLU A 70 -6.86 3.37 18.28
N SER A 71 -5.65 2.83 18.19
CA SER A 71 -4.97 2.59 16.90
C SER A 71 -5.45 1.29 16.27
N VAL A 72 -5.74 1.31 14.98
CA VAL A 72 -6.16 0.13 14.20
C VAL A 72 -5.49 0.11 12.83
N GLY A 73 -5.27 -1.10 12.30
CA GLY A 73 -4.87 -1.33 10.92
C GLY A 73 -6.08 -1.55 10.03
N LEU A 74 -6.16 -0.86 8.89
CA LEU A 74 -7.19 -1.05 7.88
C LEU A 74 -6.56 -1.39 6.53
N THR A 75 -6.83 -2.59 6.04
CA THR A 75 -6.40 -3.03 4.71
C THR A 75 -7.48 -2.74 3.68
N VAL A 76 -7.05 -2.28 2.50
CA VAL A 76 -7.86 -2.12 1.30
C VAL A 76 -7.16 -2.82 0.15
N ASP A 77 -7.78 -3.87 -0.35
CA ASP A 77 -7.33 -4.58 -1.56
C ASP A 77 -7.68 -3.74 -2.79
N LEU A 78 -6.70 -3.52 -3.64
CA LEU A 78 -6.81 -2.67 -4.83
C LEU A 78 -7.14 -3.47 -6.08
N LEU A 79 -6.95 -4.79 -6.06
CA LEU A 79 -7.24 -5.68 -7.17
C LEU A 79 -8.61 -6.34 -7.02
N ASN A 80 -9.23 -6.64 -8.15
CA ASN A 80 -10.43 -7.47 -8.19
C ASN A 80 -10.10 -8.93 -7.79
N ASP A 81 -11.13 -9.75 -7.60
CA ASP A 81 -10.96 -11.15 -7.16
C ASP A 81 -10.19 -12.02 -8.17
N ALA A 82 -10.11 -11.58 -9.44
CA ALA A 82 -9.35 -12.22 -10.50
C ALA A 82 -7.87 -11.75 -10.58
N CYS A 83 -7.50 -10.77 -9.75
CA CYS A 83 -6.19 -10.10 -9.74
C CYS A 83 -5.72 -9.53 -11.09
N ASP A 84 -6.65 -9.24 -12.01
CA ASP A 84 -6.33 -8.79 -13.38
C ASP A 84 -6.64 -7.31 -13.64
N GLY A 85 -7.18 -6.60 -12.65
CA GLY A 85 -7.52 -5.19 -12.76
C GLY A 85 -7.88 -4.53 -11.43
N PRO A 86 -8.06 -3.20 -11.43
CA PRO A 86 -8.45 -2.46 -10.24
C PRO A 86 -9.82 -2.92 -9.74
N ARG A 87 -9.98 -2.93 -8.42
CA ARG A 87 -11.26 -3.22 -7.78
C ARG A 87 -12.22 -2.05 -7.95
N ASP A 88 -13.45 -2.35 -8.33
CA ASP A 88 -14.51 -1.35 -8.40
C ASP A 88 -14.86 -0.79 -7.01
N GLY A 89 -15.23 0.49 -6.97
CA GLY A 89 -15.70 1.15 -5.75
C GLY A 89 -14.61 1.57 -4.77
N VAL A 90 -13.32 1.40 -5.11
CA VAL A 90 -12.21 1.95 -4.31
C VAL A 90 -12.23 3.48 -4.39
N PRO A 91 -12.33 4.20 -3.25
CA PRO A 91 -12.40 5.67 -3.26
C PRO A 91 -11.17 6.35 -3.87
N ASP A 92 -11.37 7.45 -4.61
CA ASP A 92 -10.31 8.26 -5.23
C ASP A 92 -9.20 8.68 -4.27
N ALA A 93 -9.52 8.91 -2.99
CA ALA A 93 -8.54 9.27 -1.97
C ALA A 93 -7.47 8.18 -1.78
N ILE A 94 -7.84 6.90 -1.93
CA ILE A 94 -6.92 5.77 -1.84
C ILE A 94 -6.01 5.76 -3.06
N TRP A 95 -6.56 5.99 -4.26
CA TRP A 95 -5.75 6.11 -5.48
C TRP A 95 -4.76 7.27 -5.44
N LYS A 96 -5.07 8.37 -4.76
CA LYS A 96 -4.10 9.45 -4.52
C LYS A 96 -2.92 9.00 -3.64
N VAL A 97 -3.18 8.19 -2.62
CA VAL A 97 -2.12 7.61 -1.77
C VAL A 97 -1.24 6.66 -2.61
N VAL A 98 -1.86 5.82 -3.45
CA VAL A 98 -1.14 4.94 -4.38
C VAL A 98 -0.28 5.72 -5.36
N ALA A 99 -0.81 6.78 -5.98
CA ALA A 99 -0.07 7.61 -6.92
C ALA A 99 1.15 8.30 -6.27
N LEU A 100 0.98 8.79 -5.04
CA LEU A 100 2.09 9.37 -4.27
C LEU A 100 3.16 8.32 -3.96
N ALA A 101 2.74 7.15 -3.48
CA ALA A 101 3.64 6.04 -3.20
C ALA A 101 4.38 5.56 -4.46
N ALA A 102 3.68 5.47 -5.60
CA ALA A 102 4.24 5.11 -6.89
C ALA A 102 5.27 6.14 -7.39
N THR A 103 5.04 7.43 -7.13
CA THR A 103 6.01 8.48 -7.46
C THR A 103 7.29 8.30 -6.65
N SER A 104 7.17 8.10 -5.33
CA SER A 104 8.31 7.82 -4.46
C SER A 104 9.03 6.52 -4.81
N ALA A 105 8.30 5.51 -5.31
CA ALA A 105 8.85 4.25 -5.80
C ALA A 105 9.60 4.43 -7.13
N GLY A 106 9.08 5.31 -8.01
CA GLY A 106 9.66 5.67 -9.29
C GLY A 106 11.04 6.29 -9.17
N ASP A 107 11.28 7.04 -8.09
CA ASP A 107 12.61 7.55 -7.74
C ASP A 107 13.64 6.44 -7.49
N VAL A 108 13.18 5.21 -7.20
CA VAL A 108 14.00 4.01 -6.97
C VAL A 108 14.00 3.05 -8.18
N GLY A 109 13.41 3.46 -9.32
CA GLY A 109 13.40 2.71 -10.57
C GLY A 109 12.14 1.88 -10.85
N ILE A 110 11.07 2.04 -10.06
CA ILE A 110 9.80 1.33 -10.25
C ILE A 110 8.87 2.10 -11.18
N ARG A 111 8.63 1.58 -12.38
CA ARG A 111 7.63 2.15 -13.31
C ARG A 111 6.26 1.55 -13.04
N TYR A 112 5.52 2.20 -12.16
CA TYR A 112 4.10 1.95 -11.97
C TYR A 112 3.31 2.52 -13.15
N THR A 113 2.38 1.74 -13.70
CA THR A 113 1.39 2.24 -14.67
C THR A 113 0.05 2.24 -13.98
N ALA A 114 -0.54 3.43 -13.78
CA ALA A 114 -1.88 3.53 -13.21
C ALA A 114 -2.89 2.81 -14.11
N PRO A 115 -3.88 2.09 -13.55
CA PRO A 115 -4.97 1.52 -14.34
C PRO A 115 -5.69 2.63 -15.10
N THR A 116 -5.90 2.45 -16.39
CA THR A 116 -6.79 3.31 -17.18
C THR A 116 -8.24 2.94 -16.85
N SER A 117 -9.00 3.89 -16.31
CA SER A 117 -10.45 3.79 -16.11
C SER A 117 -11.22 3.53 -17.40
#